data_AF-A0A7C0ZX70-F1
#
_entry.id   AF-A0A7C0ZX70-F1
#
_cell.length_a   1.000
_cell.length_b   1.000
_cell.length_c   1.000
_cell.angle_alpha   90.00
_cell.angle_beta   90.00
_cell.angle_gamma   90.00
#
_symmetry.space_group_name_H-M   'P 1'
#
loop_
_entity.id
_entity.type
_entity.pdbx_description
1 polymer ?
#
loop_
_entity_poly.entity_id
_entity_poly.type
_entity_poly.pdbx_seq_one_letter_code
_entity_poly.pdbx_strand_id
1 'polypeptide(L)'
;MSIGEEGKGGWIFGLIVLVIGIIFMVENFTDLEIWGRVWNLWPLILITWGIKEMWQNRSIFFGIILIAIGSIFLGQYFFDFVISENIWKFWPILIIALGIDQIFKSLGTGKIKAKKKVKEEEEI
;
A
#
# COMPACT_ATOMS: atom_id res chain seq x y z
N MET A 1 -17.12 -20.93 -30.93
CA MET A 1 -16.32 -20.97 -29.68
C MET A 1 -15.48 -19.71 -29.64
N SER A 2 -15.76 -18.82 -28.69
CA SER A 2 -15.01 -17.57 -28.51
C SER A 2 -13.65 -17.90 -27.93
N ILE A 3 -12.58 -17.54 -28.63
CA ILE A 3 -11.21 -17.67 -28.15
C ILE A 3 -11.03 -16.68 -27.01
N GLY A 4 -10.78 -17.21 -25.81
CA GLY A 4 -10.68 -16.46 -24.57
C GLY A 4 -9.49 -15.51 -24.57
N GLU A 5 -9.75 -14.28 -24.13
CA GLU A 5 -8.74 -13.33 -23.71
C GLU A 5 -8.12 -13.77 -22.37
N GLU A 6 -7.28 -14.81 -22.37
CA GLU A 6 -6.75 -15.40 -21.12
C GLU A 6 -5.21 -15.60 -21.12
N GLY A 7 -4.48 -14.83 -21.95
CA GLY A 7 -3.03 -14.99 -22.11
C GLY A 7 -2.14 -13.98 -21.39
N LYS A 8 -2.68 -12.84 -20.92
CA LYS A 8 -1.85 -11.72 -20.44
C LYS A 8 -1.30 -11.92 -19.04
N GLY A 9 -2.00 -12.66 -18.17
CA GLY A 9 -1.56 -12.91 -16.78
C GLY A 9 -0.39 -13.88 -16.65
N GLY A 10 -0.34 -14.91 -17.50
CA GLY A 10 0.66 -15.99 -17.39
C GLY A 10 2.08 -15.56 -17.74
N TRP A 11 2.25 -14.71 -18.75
CA TRP A 11 3.59 -14.25 -19.16
C TRP A 11 4.19 -13.26 -18.16
N ILE A 12 3.37 -12.38 -17.57
CA ILE A 12 3.78 -11.47 -16.51
C ILE A 12 4.19 -12.26 -15.27
N PHE A 13 3.41 -13.27 -14.89
CA PHE A 13 3.76 -14.16 -13.79
C PHE A 13 5.08 -14.89 -14.05
N GLY A 14 5.26 -15.47 -15.25
CA GLY A 14 6.52 -16.11 -15.64
C GLY A 14 7.72 -15.17 -15.59
N LEU A 15 7.54 -13.91 -16.04
CA LEU A 15 8.59 -12.88 -15.97
C LEU A 15 8.93 -12.50 -14.53
N ILE A 16 7.94 -12.38 -13.64
CA ILE A 16 8.14 -12.14 -12.21
C ILE A 16 8.96 -13.27 -11.59
N VAL A 17 8.57 -14.53 -11.84
CA VAL A 17 9.31 -15.70 -11.33
C VAL A 17 10.75 -15.73 -11.86
N LEU A 18 10.96 -15.41 -13.14
CA LEU A 18 12.29 -15.32 -13.75
C LEU A 18 13.16 -14.27 -13.05
N VAL A 19 12.63 -13.06 -12.85
CA VAL A 19 13.35 -11.97 -12.18
C VAL A 19 13.67 -12.33 -10.74
N ILE A 20 12.71 -12.91 -10.00
CA ILE A 20 12.94 -13.39 -8.64
C ILE A 20 14.06 -14.45 -8.62
N GLY A 21 14.03 -15.41 -9.55
CA GLY A 21 15.07 -16.43 -9.66
C GLY A 21 16.47 -15.86 -9.93
N ILE A 22 16.57 -14.85 -10.79
CA ILE A 22 17.84 -14.14 -11.06
C ILE A 22 18.34 -13.43 -9.80
N ILE A 23 17.46 -12.71 -9.10
CA ILE A 23 17.80 -12.02 -7.85
C ILE A 23 18.32 -13.01 -6.81
N PHE A 24 17.62 -14.14 -6.66
CA PHE A 24 17.99 -15.19 -5.71
C PHE A 24 19.35 -15.83 -6.05
N MET A 25 19.62 -16.03 -7.34
CA MET A 25 20.91 -16.52 -7.81
C MET A 25 22.02 -15.53 -7.44
N VAL A 26 21.85 -14.24 -7.74
CA VAL A 26 22.83 -13.19 -7.43
C VAL A 26 23.07 -13.09 -5.92
N GLU A 27 22.03 -13.07 -5.10
CA GLU A 27 22.12 -13.04 -3.63
C GLU A 27 22.93 -14.23 -3.11
N ASN A 28 22.69 -15.43 -3.63
CA ASN A 28 23.43 -16.64 -3.26
C ASN A 28 24.92 -16.65 -3.68
N PHE A 29 25.30 -15.93 -4.74
CA PHE A 29 26.70 -15.86 -5.19
C PHE A 29 27.47 -14.68 -4.62
N THR A 30 26.79 -13.64 -4.13
CA THR A 30 27.44 -12.36 -3.82
C THR A 30 27.34 -11.97 -2.34
N ASP A 31 26.73 -12.82 -1.49
CA ASP A 31 26.39 -12.51 -0.08
C ASP A 31 25.63 -11.16 0.07
N LEU A 32 25.05 -10.67 -1.03
CA LEU A 32 24.33 -9.41 -1.06
C LEU A 32 22.90 -9.67 -0.61
N GLU A 33 22.52 -9.09 0.53
CA GLU A 33 21.17 -9.21 1.11
C GLU A 33 20.16 -8.31 0.36
N ILE A 34 19.90 -8.65 -0.90
CA ILE A 34 19.02 -7.88 -1.80
C ILE A 34 17.58 -7.97 -1.32
N TRP A 35 17.14 -9.16 -0.90
CA TRP A 35 15.78 -9.36 -0.38
C TRP A 35 15.52 -8.47 0.84
N GLY A 36 16.47 -8.40 1.77
CA GLY A 36 16.40 -7.52 2.93
C GLY A 36 16.22 -6.04 2.53
N ARG A 37 16.97 -5.58 1.52
CA ARG A 37 16.86 -4.20 1.02
C ARG A 37 15.49 -3.92 0.39
N VAL A 38 14.95 -4.83 -0.41
CA VAL A 38 13.60 -4.69 -1.00
C VAL A 38 12.54 -4.62 0.10
N TRP A 39 12.68 -5.48 1.11
CA TRP A 39 11.75 -5.56 2.21
C TRP A 39 11.76 -4.32 3.12
N ASN A 40 12.90 -3.61 3.16
CA ASN A 40 13.03 -2.32 3.85
C ASN A 40 12.32 -1.15 3.13
N LEU A 41 11.86 -1.32 1.88
CA LEU A 41 11.14 -0.28 1.14
C LEU A 41 9.65 -0.18 1.50
N TRP A 42 9.17 -0.93 2.49
CA TRP A 42 7.78 -0.87 2.95
C TRP A 42 7.28 0.54 3.35
N PRO A 43 8.07 1.48 3.91
CA PRO A 43 7.59 2.84 4.22
C PRO A 43 7.19 3.60 2.96
N LEU A 44 7.76 3.25 1.79
CA LEU A 44 7.39 3.83 0.50
C LEU A 44 5.93 3.51 0.14
N ILE A 45 5.43 2.35 0.55
CA ILE A 45 4.02 1.95 0.36
C ILE A 45 3.11 2.88 1.16
N LEU A 46 3.48 3.24 2.40
CA LEU A 46 2.73 4.21 3.20
C LEU A 46 2.66 5.57 2.52
N ILE A 47 3.78 6.05 1.98
CA ILE A 47 3.86 7.35 1.32
C ILE A 47 3.00 7.36 0.05
N THR A 48 3.19 6.38 -0.83
CA THR A 48 2.44 6.29 -2.10
C THR A 48 0.95 6.16 -1.86
N TRP A 49 0.54 5.42 -0.83
CA TRP A 49 -0.86 5.30 -0.47
C TRP A 49 -1.41 6.58 0.17
N GLY A 50 -0.65 7.24 1.05
CA GLY A 50 -1.02 8.55 1.59
C GLY A 50 -1.25 9.59 0.47
N ILE A 51 -0.38 9.61 -0.55
CA ILE A 51 -0.54 10.46 -1.74
C ILE A 51 -1.81 10.10 -2.51
N LYS A 52 -2.06 8.80 -2.74
CA LYS A 52 -3.27 8.33 -3.43
C LYS A 52 -4.54 8.74 -2.67
N GLU A 53 -4.52 8.69 -1.35
CA GLU A 53 -5.64 9.08 -0.50
C GLU A 53 -5.94 10.58 -0.61
N MET A 54 -4.90 11.42 -0.67
CA MET A 54 -5.04 12.85 -0.93
C MET A 54 -5.65 13.11 -2.32
N TRP A 55 -5.20 12.38 -3.35
CA TRP A 55 -5.74 12.53 -4.71
C TRP A 55 -7.20 12.10 -4.82
N GLN A 56 -7.60 11.08 -4.06
CA GLN A 56 -8.99 10.60 -4.03
C GLN A 56 -9.92 11.51 -3.21
N ASN A 57 -9.41 12.63 -2.66
CA ASN A 57 -10.17 13.65 -1.92
C ASN A 57 -11.02 13.09 -0.76
N ARG A 58 -10.70 11.88 -0.26
CA ARG A 58 -11.43 11.23 0.84
C ARG A 58 -11.09 11.86 2.18
N SER A 59 -9.80 12.01 2.48
CA SER A 59 -9.32 12.64 3.71
C SER A 59 -7.88 13.11 3.55
N ILE A 60 -7.70 14.41 3.32
CA ILE A 60 -6.40 15.07 3.25
C ILE A 60 -5.63 14.88 4.57
N PHE A 61 -6.32 14.96 5.72
CA PHE A 61 -5.73 14.75 7.04
C PHE A 61 -5.12 13.34 7.18
N PHE A 62 -5.84 12.31 6.74
CA PHE A 62 -5.35 10.93 6.80
C PHE A 62 -4.15 10.74 5.87
N GLY A 63 -4.23 11.24 4.64
CA GLY A 63 -3.12 11.20 3.68
C GLY A 63 -1.84 11.89 4.19
N ILE A 64 -1.96 13.08 4.79
CA ILE A 64 -0.83 13.79 5.40
C ILE A 64 -0.20 12.98 6.53
N ILE A 65 -1.01 12.37 7.41
CA ILE A 65 -0.53 11.52 8.50
C ILE A 65 0.25 10.31 7.96
N LEU A 66 -0.28 9.63 6.94
CA LEU A 66 0.38 8.50 6.29
C LEU A 66 1.74 8.90 5.68
N ILE A 67 1.78 10.03 4.97
CA ILE A 67 3.01 10.54 4.36
C ILE A 67 4.02 10.93 5.43
N ALA A 68 3.59 11.62 6.49
CA ALA A 68 4.45 12.02 7.60
C ALA A 68 5.07 10.81 8.29
N ILE A 69 4.26 9.80 8.64
CA ILE A 69 4.73 8.56 9.24
C ILE A 69 5.70 7.85 8.29
N GLY A 70 5.30 7.61 7.04
CA GLY A 70 6.16 6.94 6.06
C GLY A 70 7.50 7.66 5.85
N SER A 71 7.50 8.99 5.85
CA SER A 71 8.71 9.82 5.71
C SER A 71 9.61 9.75 6.95
N ILE A 72 9.03 9.71 8.16
CA ILE A 72 9.79 9.51 9.40
C ILE A 72 10.46 8.14 9.40
N PHE A 73 9.73 7.08 9.05
CA PHE A 73 10.27 5.72 8.94
C PHE A 73 11.34 5.59 7.87
N LEU A 74 11.16 6.23 6.71
CA LEU A 74 12.16 6.26 5.65
C LEU A 74 13.39 7.07 6.05
N GLY A 75 13.20 8.19 6.76
CA GLY A 75 14.30 8.98 7.33
C GLY A 75 15.12 8.17 8.32
N GLN A 76 14.47 7.38 9.18
CA GLN A 76 15.19 6.48 10.09
C GLN A 76 16.07 5.47 9.35
N TYR A 77 15.63 4.97 8.20
CA TYR A 77 16.44 4.08 7.36
C TYR A 77 17.70 4.75 6.80
N PHE A 78 17.63 6.03 6.41
CA PHE A 78 18.76 6.76 5.80
C PHE A 78 19.71 7.40 6.80
N PHE A 79 19.21 7.86 7.96
CA PHE A 79 20.01 8.63 8.92
C PHE A 79 20.70 7.76 9.98
N ASP A 80 20.57 6.43 9.91
CA ASP A 80 21.16 5.46 10.85
C ASP A 80 20.96 5.84 12.32
N PHE A 81 19.82 6.49 12.61
CA PHE A 81 19.46 6.85 13.98
C PHE A 81 19.41 5.55 14.76
N VAL A 82 20.13 5.47 15.89
CA VAL A 82 20.30 4.32 16.82
C VAL A 82 18.98 3.88 17.48
N ILE A 83 17.85 4.07 16.82
CA ILE A 83 16.52 3.64 17.20
C ILE A 83 16.22 2.36 16.40
N SER A 84 16.94 1.32 16.81
CA SER A 84 16.60 -0.10 16.67
C SER A 84 16.74 -0.75 15.29
N GLU A 85 17.43 -1.89 15.28
CA GLU A 85 17.40 -2.96 14.27
C GLU A 85 16.00 -3.60 14.07
N ASN A 86 14.92 -2.87 14.36
CA ASN A 86 13.55 -3.37 14.47
C ASN A 86 12.53 -2.51 13.71
N ILE A 87 12.91 -1.68 12.74
CA ILE A 87 11.95 -1.01 11.82
C ILE A 87 10.94 -2.02 11.26
N TRP A 88 11.37 -3.27 11.09
CA TRP A 88 10.54 -4.37 10.67
C TRP A 88 9.36 -4.69 11.59
N LYS A 89 9.46 -4.44 12.90
CA LYS A 89 8.36 -4.68 13.87
C LYS A 89 7.14 -3.77 13.65
N PHE A 90 7.29 -2.72 12.85
CA PHE A 90 6.23 -1.75 12.58
C PHE A 90 5.37 -2.10 11.38
N TRP A 91 5.65 -3.19 10.67
CA TRP A 91 4.78 -3.68 9.59
C TRP A 91 3.27 -3.79 9.95
N PRO A 92 2.84 -4.11 11.20
CA PRO A 92 1.41 -4.15 11.54
C PRO A 92 0.71 -2.79 11.38
N ILE A 93 1.47 -1.67 11.34
CA ILE A 93 0.93 -0.34 11.06
C ILE A 93 0.20 -0.30 9.71
N LEU A 94 0.69 -1.05 8.70
CA LEU A 94 0.04 -1.16 7.39
C LEU A 94 -1.31 -1.84 7.49
N ILE A 95 -1.41 -2.92 8.29
CA ILE A 95 -2.68 -3.62 8.53
C ILE A 95 -3.67 -2.68 9.22
N ILE A 96 -3.20 -1.92 10.23
CA ILE A 96 -4.02 -0.95 10.95
C ILE A 96 -4.52 0.14 10.00
N ALA A 97 -3.65 0.70 9.16
CA ALA A 97 -4.02 1.69 8.16
C ALA A 97 -5.08 1.15 7.18
N LEU A 98 -4.95 -0.12 6.74
CA LEU A 98 -5.91 -0.80 5.86
C LEU A 98 -7.26 -1.00 6.55
N GLY A 99 -7.26 -1.44 7.80
CA GLY A 99 -8.47 -1.59 8.59
C GLY A 99 -9.21 -0.26 8.77
N ILE A 100 -8.48 0.80 9.10
CA ILE A 100 -9.03 2.15 9.28
C ILE A 100 -9.64 2.66 7.96
N ASP A 101 -8.91 2.58 6.85
CA ASP A 101 -9.40 2.98 5.52
C ASP A 101 -10.70 2.26 5.15
N GLN A 102 -10.78 0.95 5.39
CA GLN A 102 -11.99 0.15 5.14
C GLN A 102 -13.19 0.64 5.96
N ILE A 103 -12.98 1.00 7.23
CA ILE A 103 -14.03 1.52 8.12
C ILE A 103 -14.54 2.88 7.62
N PHE A 104 -13.63 3.81 7.31
CA PHE A 104 -13.98 5.15 6.80
C PHE A 104 -14.72 5.09 5.45
N LYS A 105 -14.33 4.15 4.58
CA LYS A 105 -15.05 3.87 3.32
C LYS A 105 -16.49 3.42 3.57
N SER A 106 -16.72 2.58 4.57
CA SER A 106 -18.07 2.12 4.91
C SER A 106 -18.94 3.24 5.51
N LEU A 107 -18.35 4.10 6.35
CA LEU A 107 -19.05 5.18 7.05
C LEU A 107 -19.47 6.32 6.10
N GLY A 108 -18.64 6.68 5.13
CA GLY A 108 -18.92 7.75 4.17
C GLY A 108 -20.00 7.40 3.14
N THR A 109 -20.18 6.12 2.82
CA THR A 109 -21.12 5.68 1.77
C THR A 109 -22.56 5.53 2.29
N GLY A 110 -22.74 5.25 3.59
CA GLY A 110 -24.07 5.06 4.20
C GLY A 110 -24.89 6.34 4.32
N LYS A 111 -24.26 7.47 4.66
CA LYS A 111 -24.99 8.74 4.87
C LYS A 111 -25.43 9.42 3.57
N ILE A 112 -24.65 9.26 2.48
CA ILE A 112 -24.97 9.87 1.18
C ILE A 112 -26.16 9.18 0.51
N LYS A 113 -26.26 7.83 0.63
CA LYS A 113 -27.42 7.09 0.09
C LYS A 113 -28.71 7.32 0.89
N ALA A 114 -28.63 7.41 2.21
CA ALA A 114 -29.81 7.63 3.05
C ALA A 114 -30.44 9.02 2.79
N LYS A 115 -29.62 10.07 2.66
CA LYS A 115 -30.11 11.43 2.42
C LYS A 115 -30.70 11.64 1.03
N LYS A 116 -30.31 10.83 0.04
CA LYS A 116 -30.87 10.88 -1.32
C LYS A 116 -32.26 10.24 -1.40
N LYS A 117 -32.48 9.12 -0.69
CA LYS A 117 -33.79 8.45 -0.67
C LYS A 117 -34.88 9.26 0.03
N VAL A 118 -34.56 9.91 1.16
CA VAL A 118 -35.54 10.73 1.90
C VAL A 118 -35.99 11.94 1.09
N LYS A 119 -35.11 12.52 0.25
CA LYS A 119 -35.47 13.69 -0.57
C LYS A 119 -36.31 13.32 -1.80
N GLU A 120 -36.14 12.11 -2.35
CA GLU A 120 -36.98 11.60 -3.45
C GLU A 120 -38.39 11.20 -2.99
N GLU A 121 -38.58 10.83 -1.71
CA GLU A 121 -39.91 10.53 -1.14
C GLU A 121 -40.69 11.78 -0.69
N GLU A 122 -40.01 12.92 -0.41
CA GLU A 122 -40.67 14.21 -0.11
C GLU A 122 -41.08 15.01 -1.37
N GLU A 123 -40.52 14.68 -2.53
CA GLU A 123 -40.85 15.33 -3.82
C GLU A 123 -41.93 14.57 -4.64
N ILE A 124 -42.49 13.46 -4.13
CA ILE A 124 -43.57 12.67 -4.76
C ILE A 124 -44.91 12.92 -4.07
#